data_AF-A0A497MBE9-F1
#
_entry.id   AF-A0A497MBE9-F1
#
_cell.length_a   1.000
_cell.length_b   1.000
_cell.length_c   1.000
_cell.angle_alpha   90.00
_cell.angle_beta   90.00
_cell.angle_gamma   90.00
#
_symmetry.space_group_name_H-M   'P 1'
#
loop_
_entity.id
_entity.type
_entity.pdbx_description
1 polymer ?
#
loop_
_entity_poly.entity_id
_entity_poly.type
_entity_poly.pdbx_seq_one_letter_code
_entity_poly.pdbx_strand_id
1 'polypeptide(L)'
;HVVLRENKMIFGAHADRLQDGMRAAFGKPIGTAARVKVNQPIMIVEVDEKGIDVAKEALRRSRAKMPMPCRIVIEKINGKLGG
;
A
#
# COMPACT_ATOMS: atom_id res chain seq x y z
N HIS A 1 -3.89 -11.12 1.40
CA HIS A 1 -2.94 -10.60 0.39
C HIS A 1 -3.55 -10.81 -0.99
N VAL A 2 -3.44 -9.83 -1.89
CA VAL A 2 -4.02 -9.89 -3.25
C VAL A 2 -2.90 -9.96 -4.27
N VAL A 3 -2.98 -10.86 -5.25
CA VAL A 3 -2.01 -10.94 -6.35
C VAL A 3 -2.47 -10.05 -7.50
N LEU A 4 -1.62 -9.12 -7.91
CA LEU A 4 -1.85 -8.26 -9.07
C LEU A 4 -1.37 -8.98 -10.33
N ARG A 5 -2.18 -8.91 -11.40
CA ARG A 5 -1.86 -9.46 -12.71
C ARG A 5 -1.89 -8.36 -13.76
N GLU A 6 -0.97 -8.43 -14.71
CA GLU A 6 -0.87 -7.47 -15.81
C GLU A 6 -0.74 -8.20 -17.15
N ASN A 7 -1.45 -7.69 -18.15
CA ASN A 7 -1.23 -8.05 -19.55
C ASN A 7 -0.31 -6.98 -20.17
N LYS A 8 0.98 -7.30 -20.33
CA LYS A 8 1.98 -6.33 -20.79
C LYS A 8 1.71 -5.92 -22.24
N MET A 9 1.55 -4.62 -22.46
CA MET A 9 1.41 -4.02 -23.78
C MET A 9 2.78 -3.50 -24.22
N ILE A 10 3.38 -4.13 -25.22
CA ILE A 10 4.67 -3.68 -25.78
C ILE A 10 4.38 -2.72 -26.93
N PHE A 11 4.79 -1.46 -26.79
CA PHE A 11 4.69 -0.47 -27.85
C PHE A 11 6.06 -0.32 -28.51
N GLY A 12 6.25 -0.96 -29.66
CA GLY A 12 7.43 -0.83 -30.51
C GLY A 12 7.01 -0.48 -31.92
N ALA A 13 7.55 0.62 -32.47
CA ALA A 13 7.43 0.89 -33.89
C ALA A 13 8.37 -0.05 -34.64
N HIS A 14 7.81 -0.84 -35.56
CA HIS A 14 8.44 -1.81 -36.46
C HIS A 14 8.35 -3.29 -36.01
N ALA A 15 7.47 -3.98 -36.74
CA ALA A 15 7.53 -5.36 -37.21
C ALA A 15 7.48 -6.55 -36.23
N ASP A 16 7.76 -6.42 -34.93
CA ASP A 16 7.62 -7.56 -33.99
C ASP A 16 6.37 -7.44 -33.12
N ARG A 17 5.27 -8.04 -33.59
CA ARG A 17 4.03 -8.19 -32.83
C ARG A 17 4.18 -9.24 -31.72
N LEU A 18 4.95 -8.93 -30.67
CA LEU A 18 4.94 -9.67 -29.40
C LEU A 18 3.75 -9.22 -28.51
N GLN A 19 2.63 -8.90 -29.14
CA GLN A 19 1.40 -8.45 -28.49
C GLN A 19 0.26 -9.28 -29.10
N ASP A 20 -0.28 -10.24 -28.35
CA ASP A 20 -1.44 -11.05 -28.73
C ASP A 20 -2.77 -10.26 -28.69
N GLY A 21 -2.71 -8.93 -28.50
CA GLY A 21 -3.87 -8.07 -28.34
C GLY A 21 -4.71 -8.48 -27.13
N MET A 22 -5.97 -8.82 -27.39
CA MET A 22 -6.91 -9.31 -26.36
C MET A 22 -6.92 -10.84 -26.21
N ARG A 23 -6.19 -11.57 -27.06
CA ARG A 23 -6.11 -13.04 -26.96
C ARG A 23 -5.25 -13.39 -25.73
N ALA A 24 -5.75 -14.27 -24.86
CA ALA A 24 -5.12 -14.65 -23.59
C ALA A 24 -4.82 -13.48 -22.60
N ALA A 25 -5.70 -12.48 -22.54
CA ALA A 25 -5.52 -11.24 -21.76
C ALA A 25 -5.60 -11.36 -20.23
N PHE A 26 -5.68 -12.56 -19.63
CA PHE A 26 -5.81 -12.73 -18.18
C PHE A 26 -4.57 -12.22 -17.41
N GLY A 27 -3.43 -12.10 -18.07
CA GLY A 27 -2.24 -11.48 -17.52
C GLY A 27 -1.43 -12.38 -16.60
N LYS A 28 -0.15 -12.01 -16.46
CA LYS A 28 0.83 -12.71 -15.60
C LYS A 28 0.87 -12.04 -14.22
N PRO A 29 1.15 -12.79 -13.13
CA PRO A 29 1.31 -12.20 -11.81
C PRO A 29 2.53 -11.27 -11.80
N ILE A 30 2.34 -10.02 -11.38
CA ILE A 30 3.40 -8.99 -11.35
C ILE A 30 3.74 -8.51 -9.95
N GLY A 31 2.88 -8.72 -8.97
CA GLY A 31 3.10 -8.23 -7.62
C GLY A 31 1.98 -8.59 -6.67
N THR A 32 2.06 -8.03 -5.47
CA THR A 32 1.04 -8.20 -4.44
C THR A 32 0.55 -6.86 -3.91
N ALA A 33 -0.70 -6.81 -3.50
CA ALA A 33 -1.34 -5.65 -2.90
C ALA A 33 -2.08 -6.06 -1.61
N ALA A 34 -2.22 -5.10 -0.70
CA ALA A 34 -3.07 -5.23 0.47
C ALA A 34 -4.45 -4.64 0.18
N ARG A 35 -5.50 -5.37 0.58
CA ARG A 35 -6.86 -4.81 0.65
C ARG A 35 -7.07 -4.24 2.04
N VAL A 36 -7.34 -2.94 2.10
CA VAL A 36 -7.54 -2.21 3.35
C VAL A 36 -9.00 -1.78 3.42
N LYS A 37 -9.66 -2.01 4.57
CA LYS A 37 -11.02 -1.53 4.84
C LYS A 37 -11.00 -0.13 5.46
N VAL A 38 -12.14 0.55 5.44
CA VAL A 38 -12.32 1.83 6.16
C VAL A 38 -12.04 1.62 7.65
N ASN A 39 -11.31 2.54 8.25
CA ASN A 39 -10.87 2.51 9.67
C ASN A 39 -9.92 1.36 10.05
N GLN A 40 -9.36 0.63 9.08
CA GLN A 40 -8.34 -0.36 9.38
C GLN A 40 -6.99 0.33 9.67
N PRO A 41 -6.30 -0.02 10.77
CA PRO A 41 -4.95 0.49 11.02
C PRO A 41 -3.96 -0.05 9.98
N ILE A 42 -3.23 0.86 9.33
CA ILE A 42 -2.24 0.52 8.29
C ILE A 42 -0.83 0.43 8.89
N MET A 43 -0.48 1.39 9.75
CA MET A 43 0.80 1.47 10.44
C MET A 43 0.53 1.84 11.89
N ILE A 44 1.21 1.15 12.80
CA ILE A 44 1.17 1.41 14.24
C ILE A 44 2.62 1.66 14.66
N VAL A 45 2.84 2.71 15.44
CA VAL A 45 4.16 3.07 15.96
C VAL A 45 3.99 3.35 17.43
N GLU A 46 4.77 2.63 18.25
CA GLU A 46 4.83 2.81 19.68
C GLU A 46 6.10 3.58 20.02
N VAL A 47 5.97 4.67 20.75
CA VAL A 47 7.09 5.51 21.18
C VAL A 47 6.86 5.99 22.61
N ASP A 48 7.95 6.24 23.33
CA ASP A 48 7.89 6.94 24.62
C ASP A 48 7.38 8.37 24.46
N GLU A 49 6.97 9.01 25.57
CA GLU A 49 6.39 10.36 25.55
C GLU A 49 7.30 11.41 24.90
N LYS A 50 8.62 11.21 24.97
CA LYS A 50 9.63 12.11 24.36
C LYS A 50 9.69 12.00 22.83
N GLY A 51 9.23 10.88 22.25
CA GLY A 51 9.33 10.59 20.83
C GLY A 51 8.07 10.91 20.01
N ILE A 52 7.02 11.46 20.64
CA ILE A 52 5.71 11.68 20.01
C ILE A 52 5.82 12.62 18.80
N ASP A 53 6.59 13.71 18.91
CA ASP A 53 6.75 14.67 17.81
C ASP A 53 7.44 14.04 16.59
N VAL A 54 8.46 13.23 16.84
CA VAL A 54 9.19 12.50 15.79
C VAL A 54 8.27 11.47 15.12
N ALA A 55 7.52 10.71 15.90
CA ALA A 55 6.57 9.73 15.37
C ALA A 55 5.47 10.38 14.53
N LYS A 56 4.96 11.54 14.96
CA LYS A 56 3.96 12.31 14.23
C LYS A 56 4.48 12.79 12.88
N GLU A 57 5.70 13.31 12.82
CA GLU A 57 6.34 13.73 11.57
C GLU A 57 6.63 12.54 10.65
N ALA A 58 7.09 11.41 11.21
CA ALA A 58 7.30 10.18 10.44
C ALA A 58 5.98 9.69 9.79
N LEU A 59 4.89 9.63 10.55
CA LEU A 59 3.58 9.22 10.04
C LEU A 59 3.01 10.22 9.01
N ARG A 60 3.28 11.52 9.19
CA ARG A 60 2.92 12.54 8.19
C ARG A 60 3.63 12.31 6.86
N ARG A 61 4.92 11.95 6.88
CA ARG A 61 5.68 11.62 5.67
C ARG A 61 5.19 10.32 5.03
N SER A 62 4.91 9.30 5.83
CA SER A 62 4.36 8.02 5.34
C SER A 62 2.99 8.19 4.71
N ARG A 63 2.13 9.08 5.24
CA ARG A 63 0.84 9.42 4.64
C ARG A 63 0.98 9.90 3.19
N ALA A 64 2.02 10.68 2.87
CA ALA A 64 2.26 11.16 1.50
C ALA A 64 2.67 10.05 0.51
N LYS A 65 3.05 8.86 1.01
CA LYS A 65 3.38 7.70 0.18
C LYS A 65 2.20 6.76 -0.03
N MET A 66 1.12 6.94 0.74
CA MET A 66 -0.07 6.11 0.62
C MET A 66 -1.00 6.66 -0.46
N PRO A 67 -1.62 5.79 -1.28
CA PRO A 67 -2.54 6.22 -2.35
C PRO A 67 -3.91 6.67 -1.83
N MET A 68 -4.14 6.61 -0.51
CA MET A 68 -5.43 6.91 0.12
C MET A 68 -5.29 7.97 1.22
N PRO A 69 -6.35 8.71 1.55
CA PRO A 69 -6.31 9.67 2.66
C PRO A 69 -6.22 8.94 4.01
N CYS A 70 -5.04 8.99 4.65
CA CYS A 70 -4.86 8.47 6.01
C CYS A 70 -5.21 9.52 7.09
N ARG A 71 -5.67 9.06 8.24
CA ARG A 71 -5.78 9.84 9.48
C ARG A 71 -4.72 9.33 10.47
N ILE A 72 -4.06 10.25 11.17
CA ILE A 72 -3.14 9.92 12.26
C ILE A 72 -3.95 9.98 13.56
N VAL A 73 -3.88 8.92 14.36
CA VAL A 73 -4.52 8.82 15.67
C VAL A 73 -3.42 8.59 16.69
N ILE A 74 -3.43 9.37 17.77
CA ILE A 74 -2.48 9.22 18.86
C ILE A 74 -3.28 8.75 20.06
N GLU A 75 -2.99 7.55 20.53
CA GLU A 75 -3.64 6.95 21.69
C GLU A 75 -2.57 6.67 22.75
N LYS A 76 -2.84 7.06 24.00
CA LYS A 76 -1.99 6.66 25.12
C LYS A 76 -2.36 5.23 25.51
N ILE A 77 -1.43 4.31 25.33
CA ILE A 77 -1.61 2.92 25.73
C ILE A 77 -1.41 2.85 27.25
N ASN A 78 -2.48 3.14 28.01
CA ASN A 78 -2.52 2.81 29.44
C ASN A 78 -2.73 1.29 29.52
N GLY A 79 -1.65 0.55 29.81
CA GLY A 79 -1.58 -0.91 29.69
C GLY A 79 -2.85 -1.66 30.08
N LYS A 80 -3.60 -2.08 29.06
CA LYS A 80 -4.48 -3.26 29.04
C LYS A 80 -4.57 -3.76 27.59
N LEU A 81 -3.64 -4.64 27.21
CA LEU A 81 -3.90 -5.60 26.15
C LEU A 81 -4.84 -6.66 26.75
N GLY A 82 -6.13 -6.56 26.42
CA GLY A 82 -7.13 -7.56 26.78
C GLY A 82 -8.10 -7.76 25.63
N GLY A 83 -8.05 -8.95 25.02
CA GLY A 83 -9.03 -9.45 24.05
C GLY A 83 -8.46 -9.68 22.66
#